data_AF-A0A521VED4-F1
#
_entry.id   AF-A0A521VED4-F1
#
_cell.length_a   1.000
_cell.length_b   1.000
_cell.length_c   1.000
_cell.angle_alpha   90.00
_cell.angle_beta   90.00
_cell.angle_gamma   90.00
#
_symmetry.space_group_name_H-M   'P 1'
#
loop_
_entity.id
_entity.type
_entity.pdbx_description
1 polymer ?
#
loop_
_entity_poly.entity_id
_entity_poly.type
_entity_poly.pdbx_seq_one_letter_code
_entity_poly.pdbx_strand_id
1 'polypeptide(L)' 'MPKKKKTPKKEQPKVHDELRGFDIKINEFGEIQSNLGIEKLNEFLNENLEDKKLAEKKLKDEEE' A
#
# COMPACT_ATOMS: atom_id res chain seq x y z
N MET A 1 39.44 -4.96 19.54
CA MET A 1 38.20 -5.73 19.36
C MET A 1 37.39 -5.09 18.24
N PRO A 2 37.01 -5.83 17.17
CA PRO A 2 36.24 -5.26 16.06
C PRO A 2 34.82 -4.91 16.54
N LYS A 3 34.42 -3.65 16.37
CA LYS A 3 33.07 -3.17 16.72
C LYS A 3 32.06 -3.90 15.84
N LYS A 4 31.19 -4.74 16.44
CA LYS A 4 30.02 -5.32 15.76
C LYS A 4 29.22 -4.16 15.14
N LYS A 5 29.19 -4.09 13.81
CA LYS A 5 28.29 -3.19 13.08
C LYS A 5 26.87 -3.57 13.49
N LYS A 6 26.17 -2.69 14.20
CA LYS A 6 24.74 -2.86 14.48
C LYS A 6 24.04 -2.88 13.13
N THR A 7 23.44 -4.01 12.78
CA THR A 7 22.56 -4.08 11.62
C THR A 7 21.43 -3.07 11.84
N PRO A 8 21.12 -2.20 10.88
CA PRO A 8 19.97 -1.31 11.02
C PRO A 8 18.75 -2.21 11.17
N LYS A 9 18.03 -2.08 12.30
CA LYS A 9 16.71 -2.68 12.43
C LYS A 9 15.87 -2.06 11.30
N LYS A 10 15.49 -2.87 10.32
CA LYS A 10 14.47 -2.47 9.35
C LYS A 10 13.20 -2.23 10.15
N GLU A 11 12.89 -0.97 10.42
CA GLU A 11 11.62 -0.58 11.00
C GLU A 11 10.54 -0.98 9.99
N GLN A 12 9.59 -1.80 10.44
CA GLN A 12 8.45 -2.15 9.60
C GLN A 12 7.58 -0.89 9.44
N PRO A 13 7.04 -0.64 8.24
CA PRO A 13 6.13 0.48 8.04
C PRO A 13 4.91 0.33 8.95
N LYS A 14 4.42 1.45 9.48
CA LYS A 14 3.18 1.50 10.26
C LYS A 14 2.00 1.41 9.28
N VAL A 15 1.56 0.18 9.03
CA VAL A 15 0.43 -0.16 8.15
C VAL A 15 -0.73 -0.73 8.98
N HIS A 16 -1.91 -0.86 8.38
CA HIS A 16 -3.06 -1.52 9.01
C HIS A 16 -2.69 -2.93 9.48
N ASP A 17 -3.33 -3.44 10.53
CA ASP A 17 -3.01 -4.76 11.08
C ASP A 17 -3.17 -5.88 10.04
N GLU A 18 -4.13 -5.74 9.13
CA GLU A 18 -4.36 -6.67 8.00
C GLU A 18 -3.28 -6.61 6.92
N LEU A 19 -2.59 -5.48 6.84
CA LEU A 19 -1.44 -5.29 5.95
C LEU A 19 -0.13 -5.54 6.68
N ARG A 20 -0.14 -6.11 7.89
CA ARG A 20 1.09 -6.33 8.65
C ARG A 20 2.06 -7.23 7.89
N GLY A 21 3.25 -6.71 7.66
CA GLY A 21 4.27 -7.37 6.85
C GLY A 21 4.21 -7.01 5.37
N PHE A 22 3.25 -6.18 4.92
CA PHE A 22 3.23 -5.60 3.59
C PHE A 22 4.48 -4.76 3.36
N ASP A 23 5.18 -5.04 2.27
CA ASP A 23 6.37 -4.31 1.83
C ASP A 23 6.24 -4.07 0.33
N ILE A 24 6.42 -2.81 -0.07
CA ILE A 24 6.40 -2.35 -1.46
C ILE A 24 7.69 -1.58 -1.75
N LYS A 25 8.33 -1.90 -2.87
CA LYS A 25 9.55 -1.26 -3.36
C LYS A 25 9.41 -0.92 -4.83
N ILE A 26 10.05 0.17 -5.23
CA ILE A 26 10.18 0.58 -6.62
C ILE A 26 11.64 0.39 -7.00
N ASN A 27 11.91 -0.34 -8.09
CA ASN A 27 13.27 -0.51 -8.59
C ASN A 27 13.69 0.65 -9.52
N GLU A 28 14.94 0.65 -9.98
CA GLU A 28 15.49 1.71 -10.83
C GLU A 28 14.81 1.81 -12.21
N PHE A 29 14.06 0.79 -12.60
CA PHE A 29 13.28 0.74 -13.84
C PHE A 29 11.82 1.18 -13.64
N GLY A 30 11.43 1.52 -12.41
CA GLY A 30 10.05 1.92 -12.08
C GLY A 30 9.08 0.75 -11.87
N GLU A 31 9.59 -0.49 -11.80
CA GLU A 31 8.74 -1.65 -11.53
C GLU A 31 8.42 -1.72 -10.04
N ILE A 32 7.15 -2.02 -9.74
CA ILE A 32 6.64 -2.18 -8.38
C ILE A 32 6.83 -3.62 -7.94
N GLN A 33 7.66 -3.84 -6.92
CA GLN A 33 7.83 -5.12 -6.25
C GLN A 33 7.11 -5.07 -4.90
N SER A 34 6.09 -5.91 -4.75
CA SER A 34 5.39 -6.08 -3.48
C SER A 34 5.36 -7.54 -3.08
N ASN A 35 5.29 -7.80 -1.77
CA ASN A 35 5.19 -9.17 -1.25
C ASN A 35 3.75 -9.71 -1.21
N LEU A 36 2.77 -8.83 -1.38
CA LEU A 36 1.35 -9.15 -1.40
C LEU A 36 0.85 -9.14 -2.85
N GLY A 37 -0.05 -10.05 -3.19
CA GLY A 37 -0.65 -10.06 -4.52
C GLY A 37 -1.50 -8.82 -4.78
N ILE A 38 -1.46 -8.30 -6.01
CA ILE A 38 -2.25 -7.14 -6.46
C ILE A 38 -3.75 -7.35 -6.19
N GLU A 39 -4.25 -8.58 -6.35
CA GLU A 39 -5.65 -8.92 -6.13
C GLU A 39 -6.09 -8.64 -4.68
N LYS A 40 -5.31 -9.11 -3.69
CA LYS A 40 -5.59 -8.86 -2.27
C LYS A 40 -5.50 -7.39 -1.91
N LEU A 41 -4.55 -6.67 -2.51
CA LEU A 41 -4.44 -5.23 -2.30
C LEU A 41 -5.68 -4.51 -2.84
N ASN A 42 -6.16 -4.88 -4.02
CA ASN A 42 -7.36 -4.29 -4.61
C ASN A 42 -8.61 -4.60 -3.77
N GLU A 43 -8.74 -5.83 -3.27
CA GLU A 43 -9.85 -6.20 -2.38
C GLU A 43 -9.84 -5.35 -1.09
N PHE A 44 -8.68 -5.24 -0.44
CA PHE A 44 -8.51 -4.38 0.72
C PHE A 44 -8.89 -2.91 0.44
N LEU A 45 -8.46 -2.37 -0.71
CA LEU A 45 -8.78 -1.00 -1.10
C LEU A 45 -10.28 -0.83 -1.38
N ASN A 46 -10.93 -1.78 -2.05
CA ASN A 46 -12.37 -1.71 -2.33
C ASN A 46 -13.22 -1.78 -1.06
N GLU A 47 -12.78 -2.50 -0.03
CA GLU A 47 -13.50 -2.59 1.25
C GLU A 47 -13.29 -1.36 2.14
N ASN A 48 -12.08 -0.80 2.15
CA ASN A 48 -11.69 0.25 3.09
C ASN A 48 -11.68 1.67 2.49
N LEU A 49 -11.69 1.80 1.17
CA LEU A 49 -11.73 3.08 0.47
C LEU A 49 -12.95 3.15 -0.43
N GLU A 50 -13.67 4.25 -0.31
CA GLU A 50 -14.71 4.60 -1.27
C GLU A 50 -14.06 5.05 -2.60
N ASP A 51 -14.59 4.52 -3.72
CA ASP A 51 -14.13 4.93 -5.04
C ASP A 51 -14.54 6.39 -5.30
N LYS A 52 -13.57 7.30 -5.13
CA LYS A 52 -13.77 8.75 -5.34
C LYS A 52 -14.31 9.07 -6.72
N LYS A 53 -13.92 8.32 -7.75
CA LYS A 53 -14.36 8.56 -9.13
C LYS A 53 -15.84 8.22 -9.30
N LEU A 54 -16.31 7.20 -8.57
CA LEU A 54 -17.74 6.86 -8.53
C LEU A 54 -18.53 7.92 -7.75
N ALA A 55 -18.00 8.40 -6.63
CA ALA A 55 -18.62 9.48 -5.85
C ALA A 55 -18.75 10.77 -6.66
N GLU A 56 -17.70 11.18 -7.39
CA GLU A 56 -17.72 12.33 -8.28
C GLU A 56 -18.76 12.21 -9.40
N LYS A 57 -19.00 10.99 -9.90
CA LYS A 57 -20.02 10.77 -10.93
C LYS A 57 -21.43 10.88 -10.36
N LYS A 58 -21.69 10.29 -9.18
CA LYS A 58 -22.99 10.42 -8.51
C LYS A 58 -23.33 11.87 -8.19
N LEU A 59 -22.35 12.66 -7.75
CA LEU A 59 -22.55 14.10 -7.51
C LEU A 59 -22.96 14.84 -8.78
N LYS A 60 -22.34 14.53 -9.93
CA LYS A 60 -22.72 15.14 -11.22
C LYS A 60 -24.09 14.70 -11.70
N ASP A 61 -24.41 13.41 -11.55
CA ASP A 61 -25.69 12.85 -11.98
C ASP A 61 -26.86 13.34 -11.09
N GLU A 62 -26.61 13.75 -9.84
CA GLU A 62 -27.62 14.35 -8.95
C GLU A 62 -27.80 15.87 -9.14
N GLU A 63 -26.85 16.55 -9.80
CA GLU A 63 -26.93 17.98 -10.14
C GLU A 63 -27.60 18.26 -11.50
N GLU A 64 -27.94 17.22 -12.28
CA GLU A 64 -28.60 17.28 -13.60
C GLU A 64 -30.11 16.95 -13.52
#